data_AF-A0A7C1VI46-F1
#
_entry.id   AF-A0A7C1VI46-F1
#
_cell.length_a   1.000
_cell.length_b   1.000
_cell.length_c   1.000
_cell.angle_alpha   90.00
_cell.angle_beta   90.00
_cell.angle_gamma   90.00
#
_symmetry.space_group_name_H-M   'P 1'
#
loop_
_entity.id
_entity.type
_entity.pdbx_description
1 polymer ?
#
loop_
_entity_poly.entity_id
_entity_poly.type
_entity_poly.pdbx_seq_one_letter_code
_entity_poly.pdbx_strand_id
1 'polypeptide(L)'
;MTQFPKQPTQPRQQEPGLPKVPPFMQGDMIDKKQPLATVPKKIEPRLWLAFGWLADAVLNEQKTGSLRDWGVVEANEWKRRQFVYAFDEPPSKGGKRLALLEITQTPYKVDTKKLRKSDYVAFGLAYAQAFGLKSPSGRTPEEIWEGWKNNSEEYYVIRFRVIQVYDQLAPQRKVIHG
;
A
#
# COMPACT_ATOMS: atom_id res chain seq x y z
N MET A 1 -57.06 31.84 51.65
CA MET A 1 -58.18 31.50 50.75
C MET A 1 -57.85 30.19 50.08
N THR A 2 -58.58 29.14 50.46
CA THR A 2 -58.33 27.74 50.11
C THR A 2 -58.99 27.44 48.76
N GLN A 3 -58.23 26.99 47.77
CA GLN A 3 -58.77 26.48 46.51
C GLN A 3 -58.64 24.96 46.45
N PHE A 4 -59.77 24.31 46.18
CA PHE A 4 -59.92 22.86 46.05
C PHE A 4 -59.25 22.32 44.77
N PRO A 5 -58.58 21.16 44.81
CA PRO A 5 -58.08 20.51 43.61
C PRO A 5 -59.21 19.81 42.84
N LYS A 6 -59.31 20.07 41.53
CA LYS A 6 -60.21 19.38 40.60
C LYS A 6 -59.66 17.99 40.25
N GLN A 7 -60.58 17.04 40.15
CA GLN A 7 -60.37 15.61 39.89
C GLN A 7 -59.66 15.31 38.56
N PRO A 8 -58.95 14.17 38.47
CA PRO A 8 -58.28 13.72 37.26
C PRO A 8 -59.24 13.05 36.26
N THR A 9 -59.17 13.47 35.01
CA THR A 9 -59.86 12.84 33.86
C THR A 9 -59.11 11.59 33.44
N GLN A 10 -59.79 10.44 33.37
CA GLN A 10 -59.22 9.18 32.89
C GLN A 10 -58.92 9.24 31.38
N PRO A 11 -57.81 8.61 30.92
CA PRO A 11 -57.48 8.55 29.50
C PRO A 11 -58.34 7.51 28.75
N ARG A 12 -58.77 7.93 27.56
CA ARG A 12 -59.55 7.17 26.57
C ARG A 12 -58.71 5.99 26.04
N GLN A 13 -59.26 4.78 26.12
CA GLN A 13 -58.68 3.57 25.53
C GLN A 13 -58.53 3.75 24.01
N GLN A 14 -57.31 3.55 23.49
CA GLN A 14 -57.02 3.51 22.06
C GLN A 14 -57.17 2.06 21.56
N GLU A 15 -57.90 1.89 20.46
CA GLU A 15 -58.03 0.62 19.74
C GLU A 15 -56.66 0.16 19.20
N PRO A 16 -56.38 -1.16 19.15
CA PRO A 16 -55.13 -1.67 18.61
C PRO A 16 -55.09 -1.51 17.08
N GLY A 17 -54.32 -0.53 16.62
CA GLY A 17 -53.94 -0.38 15.22
C GLY A 17 -53.12 -1.58 14.72
N LEU A 18 -53.43 -2.02 13.51
CA LEU A 18 -52.76 -3.11 12.77
C LEU A 18 -51.22 -3.02 12.80
N PRO A 19 -50.51 -4.16 12.76
CA PRO A 19 -49.05 -4.19 12.84
C PRO A 19 -48.40 -3.42 11.68
N LYS A 20 -47.55 -2.45 12.01
CA LYS A 20 -46.70 -1.74 11.05
C LYS A 20 -45.71 -2.72 10.44
N VAL A 21 -45.78 -2.89 9.13
CA VAL A 21 -44.82 -3.68 8.35
C VAL A 21 -43.41 -3.06 8.50
N PRO A 22 -42.35 -3.85 8.72
CA PRO A 22 -41.00 -3.32 8.83
C PRO A 22 -40.53 -2.58 7.56
N PRO A 23 -39.67 -1.54 7.69
CA PRO A 23 -39.32 -0.63 6.58
C PRO A 23 -38.50 -1.26 5.43
N PHE A 24 -38.02 -2.49 5.57
CA PHE A 24 -37.12 -3.10 4.59
C PHE A 24 -37.81 -3.65 3.33
N MET A 25 -39.14 -3.51 3.23
CA MET A 25 -39.93 -3.91 2.05
C MET A 25 -40.34 -2.74 1.14
N GLN A 26 -39.88 -1.52 1.43
CA GLN A 26 -39.93 -0.42 0.46
C GLN A 26 -38.69 -0.52 -0.40
N GLY A 27 -38.87 -1.08 -1.60
CA GLY A 27 -37.80 -1.22 -2.58
C GLY A 27 -37.10 0.12 -2.78
N ASP A 28 -35.84 0.17 -2.33
CA ASP A 28 -34.91 1.21 -2.74
C ASP A 28 -34.87 1.20 -4.26
N MET A 29 -35.61 2.12 -4.87
CA MET A 29 -35.43 2.46 -6.26
C MET A 29 -34.01 2.98 -6.38
N ILE A 30 -33.10 2.10 -6.81
CA ILE A 30 -31.73 2.47 -7.18
C ILE A 30 -31.87 3.61 -8.18
N ASP A 31 -31.51 4.82 -7.76
CA ASP A 31 -31.51 5.98 -8.62
C ASP A 31 -30.45 5.76 -9.70
N LYS A 32 -30.89 5.33 -10.89
CA LYS A 32 -30.04 5.07 -12.06
C LYS A 32 -29.32 6.34 -12.55
N LYS A 33 -29.56 7.49 -11.92
CA LYS A 33 -28.87 8.76 -12.18
C LYS A 33 -27.70 9.00 -11.25
N GLN A 34 -27.40 8.12 -10.28
CA GLN A 34 -26.10 8.19 -9.63
C GLN A 34 -25.03 8.03 -10.72
N PRO A 35 -24.16 9.03 -10.95
CA PRO A 35 -23.03 8.84 -11.84
C PRO A 35 -22.25 7.67 -11.26
N LEU A 36 -22.18 6.56 -12.01
CA LEU A 36 -21.28 5.46 -11.73
C LEU A 36 -19.95 6.08 -11.35
N ALA A 37 -19.52 5.90 -10.11
CA ALA A 37 -18.24 6.40 -9.63
C ALA A 37 -17.23 6.06 -10.72
N THR A 38 -16.70 7.09 -11.39
CA THR A 38 -15.80 6.91 -12.53
C THR A 38 -14.71 5.96 -12.07
N VAL A 39 -14.73 4.74 -12.61
CA VAL A 39 -13.72 3.74 -12.33
C VAL A 39 -12.40 4.44 -12.62
N PRO A 40 -11.52 4.63 -11.62
CA PRO A 40 -10.31 5.40 -11.82
C PRO A 40 -9.58 4.82 -13.02
N LYS A 41 -9.25 5.70 -13.96
CA LYS A 41 -8.49 5.38 -15.17
C LYS A 41 -7.35 4.45 -14.75
N LYS A 42 -7.35 3.23 -15.31
CA LYS A 42 -6.37 2.17 -15.01
C LYS A 42 -5.00 2.81 -14.86
N ILE A 43 -4.47 2.82 -13.63
CA ILE A 43 -3.17 3.42 -13.36
C ILE A 43 -2.16 2.51 -14.05
N GLU A 44 -1.46 3.04 -15.05
CA GLU A 44 -0.37 2.34 -15.71
C GLU A 44 0.95 3.04 -15.36
N PRO A 45 1.59 2.64 -14.25
CA PRO A 45 2.92 3.09 -13.90
C PRO A 45 3.91 2.88 -15.05
N ARG A 46 4.72 3.90 -15.32
CA ARG A 46 5.82 3.83 -16.29
C ARG A 46 7.14 3.41 -15.66
N LEU A 47 7.30 3.66 -14.35
CA LEU A 47 8.51 3.33 -13.59
C LEU A 47 8.33 2.02 -12.81
N TRP A 48 9.45 1.38 -12.51
CA TRP A 48 9.49 0.11 -11.79
C TRP A 48 10.75 -0.02 -10.93
N LEU A 49 10.68 -0.88 -9.92
CA LEU A 49 11.79 -1.27 -9.06
C LEU A 49 11.92 -2.79 -9.07
N ALA A 50 13.14 -3.30 -9.25
CA ALA A 50 13.46 -4.70 -9.03
C ALA A 50 14.07 -4.91 -7.64
N PHE A 51 13.72 -6.02 -6.98
CA PHE A 51 14.06 -6.30 -5.58
C PHE A 51 14.92 -7.55 -5.35
N GLY A 52 15.06 -8.42 -6.34
CA GLY A 52 15.90 -9.61 -6.32
C GLY A 52 15.66 -10.48 -5.09
N TRP A 53 16.73 -10.81 -4.38
CA TRP A 53 16.72 -11.62 -3.16
C TRP A 53 15.94 -11.01 -1.98
N LEU A 54 15.46 -9.76 -2.09
CA LEU A 54 14.58 -9.11 -1.11
C LEU A 54 13.12 -8.99 -1.60
N ALA A 55 12.74 -9.72 -2.65
CA ALA A 55 11.37 -9.77 -3.15
C ALA A 55 10.36 -10.15 -2.06
N ASP A 56 10.64 -11.19 -1.27
CA ASP A 56 9.75 -11.65 -0.21
C ASP A 56 9.55 -10.60 0.89
N ALA A 57 10.58 -9.80 1.19
CA ALA A 57 10.47 -8.71 2.15
C ALA A 57 9.50 -7.61 1.66
N VAL A 58 9.38 -7.41 0.33
CA VAL A 58 8.39 -6.50 -0.25
C VAL A 58 6.99 -7.12 -0.19
N LEU A 59 6.85 -8.40 -0.55
CA LEU A 59 5.56 -9.10 -0.51
C LEU A 59 4.95 -9.16 0.91
N ASN A 60 5.80 -9.19 1.94
CA ASN A 60 5.40 -9.16 3.35
C ASN A 60 5.39 -7.74 3.96
N GLU A 61 5.47 -6.70 3.12
CA GLU A 61 5.43 -5.28 3.51
C GLU A 61 6.52 -4.83 4.50
N GLN A 62 7.57 -5.62 4.70
CA GLN A 62 8.67 -5.32 5.61
C GLN A 62 9.72 -4.39 4.99
N LYS A 63 9.92 -4.49 3.68
CA LYS A 63 10.80 -3.60 2.93
C LYS A 63 10.00 -2.40 2.39
N THR A 64 10.35 -1.22 2.88
CA THR A 64 9.70 0.08 2.58
C THR A 64 10.68 1.12 2.03
N GLY A 65 11.93 0.74 1.77
CA GLY A 65 12.90 1.60 1.11
C GLY A 65 13.97 0.85 0.33
N SER A 66 14.66 1.57 -0.54
CA SER A 66 15.81 1.07 -1.30
C SER A 66 16.86 2.16 -1.45
N LEU A 67 18.13 1.74 -1.50
CA LEU A 67 19.23 2.54 -2.03
C LEU A 67 19.32 2.36 -3.54
N ARG A 68 19.66 3.42 -4.26
CA ARG A 68 19.81 3.44 -5.72
C ARG A 68 21.00 4.31 -6.12
N ASP A 69 21.86 3.75 -6.96
CA ASP A 69 22.97 4.47 -7.59
C ASP A 69 22.46 5.15 -8.85
N TRP A 70 21.76 6.26 -8.63
CA TRP A 70 21.13 7.02 -9.70
C TRP A 70 21.87 8.32 -9.97
N GLY A 71 21.87 8.73 -11.23
CA GLY A 71 22.16 10.11 -11.60
C GLY A 71 21.03 11.06 -11.20
N VAL A 72 21.31 12.36 -11.23
CA VAL A 72 20.32 13.41 -10.92
C VAL A 72 19.12 13.36 -11.88
N VAL A 73 19.36 13.08 -13.16
CA VAL A 73 18.31 12.97 -14.18
C VAL A 73 17.32 11.88 -13.84
N GLU A 74 17.82 10.67 -13.56
CA GLU A 74 16.97 9.52 -13.19
C GLU A 74 16.22 9.80 -11.88
N ALA A 75 16.90 10.31 -10.85
CA ALA A 75 16.27 10.63 -9.57
C ALA A 75 15.11 11.65 -9.69
N ASN A 76 15.20 12.60 -10.61
CA ASN A 76 14.18 13.62 -10.83
C ASN A 76 12.88 13.09 -11.47
N GLU A 77 12.91 11.90 -12.07
CA GLU A 77 11.71 11.25 -12.61
C GLU A 77 10.77 10.73 -11.52
N TRP A 78 11.30 10.52 -10.31
CA TRP A 78 10.60 9.94 -9.18
C TRP A 78 10.03 11.02 -8.27
N LYS A 79 8.74 10.88 -7.94
CA LYS A 79 8.02 11.87 -7.13
C LYS A 79 7.18 11.20 -6.05
N ARG A 80 7.00 11.90 -4.93
CA ARG A 80 6.02 11.50 -3.91
C ARG A 80 4.63 11.30 -4.52
N ARG A 81 3.89 10.31 -4.00
CA ARG A 81 2.55 9.87 -4.45
C ARG A 81 2.51 9.27 -5.86
N GLN A 82 3.66 9.01 -6.46
CA GLN A 82 3.74 8.29 -7.72
C GLN A 82 3.56 6.79 -7.48
N PHE A 83 2.81 6.13 -8.36
CA PHE A 83 2.68 4.68 -8.36
C PHE A 83 3.73 4.05 -9.27
N VAL A 84 4.36 2.96 -8.82
CA VAL A 84 5.40 2.22 -9.53
C VAL A 84 5.21 0.72 -9.35
N TYR A 85 5.67 -0.07 -10.32
CA TYR A 85 5.62 -1.53 -10.19
C TYR A 85 6.83 -2.07 -9.44
N ALA A 86 6.60 -3.05 -8.57
CA ALA A 86 7.62 -3.90 -7.99
C ALA A 86 7.78 -5.16 -8.83
N PHE A 87 9.02 -5.56 -9.08
CA PHE A 87 9.37 -6.81 -9.73
C PHE A 87 10.41 -7.59 -8.91
N ASP A 88 10.47 -8.91 -9.10
CA ASP A 88 11.57 -9.73 -8.58
C ASP A 88 12.87 -9.39 -9.32
N GLU A 89 12.83 -9.30 -10.64
CA GLU A 89 13.95 -8.97 -11.51
C GLU A 89 13.56 -7.86 -12.50
N PRO A 90 14.53 -7.23 -13.19
CA PRO A 90 14.20 -6.28 -14.24
C PRO A 90 13.20 -6.87 -15.25
N PRO A 91 12.14 -6.13 -15.65
CA PRO A 91 11.16 -6.61 -16.62
C PRO A 91 11.78 -7.03 -17.95
N SER A 92 12.86 -6.35 -18.38
CA SER A 92 13.63 -6.68 -19.58
C SER A 92 14.32 -8.05 -19.53
N LYS A 93 14.49 -8.62 -18.33
CA LYS A 93 15.00 -9.97 -18.10
C LYS A 93 13.90 -11.01 -17.85
N GLY A 94 12.63 -10.64 -18.06
CA GLY A 94 11.48 -11.51 -17.79
C GLY A 94 11.04 -11.54 -16.33
N GLY A 95 11.44 -10.52 -15.53
CA GLY A 95 10.99 -10.39 -14.15
C GLY A 95 9.47 -10.40 -14.02
N LYS A 96 8.99 -11.04 -12.96
CA LYS A 96 7.59 -11.14 -12.59
C LYS A 96 7.18 -9.94 -11.75
N ARG A 97 6.00 -9.40 -12.06
CA ARG A 97 5.44 -8.25 -11.35
C ARG A 97 4.91 -8.69 -10.00
N LEU A 98 5.52 -8.22 -8.91
CA LEU A 98 5.20 -8.61 -7.54
C LEU A 98 4.08 -7.76 -6.93
N ALA A 99 4.17 -6.44 -7.07
CA ALA A 99 3.28 -5.51 -6.37
C ALA A 99 3.16 -4.17 -7.09
N LEU A 100 2.14 -3.39 -6.71
CA LEU A 100 2.04 -1.96 -6.95
C LEU A 100 2.51 -1.22 -5.69
N LEU A 101 3.40 -0.26 -5.87
CA LEU A 101 3.95 0.57 -4.81
C LEU A 101 3.51 2.02 -4.99
N GLU A 102 3.36 2.75 -3.89
CA GLU A 102 3.29 4.21 -3.88
C GLU A 102 4.56 4.78 -3.26
N ILE A 103 5.20 5.74 -3.95
CA ILE A 103 6.35 6.46 -3.44
C ILE A 103 5.91 7.42 -2.32
N THR A 104 6.39 7.20 -1.10
CA THR A 104 5.95 7.94 0.09
C THR A 104 6.73 9.24 0.32
N GLN A 105 7.91 9.35 -0.29
CA GLN A 105 8.79 10.52 -0.22
C GLN A 105 9.52 10.70 -1.56
N THR A 106 9.69 11.96 -2.01
CA THR A 106 10.58 12.27 -3.14
C THR A 106 11.99 11.78 -2.82
N PRO A 107 12.67 11.04 -3.72
CA PRO A 107 14.00 10.53 -3.45
C PRO A 107 14.99 11.63 -3.07
N TYR A 108 15.90 11.30 -2.17
CA TYR A 108 16.91 12.21 -1.66
C TYR A 108 18.25 11.50 -1.53
N LYS A 109 19.35 12.25 -1.72
CA LYS A 109 20.70 11.72 -1.52
C LYS A 109 21.00 11.52 -0.04
N VAL A 110 21.67 10.43 0.28
CA VAL A 110 22.21 10.16 1.61
C VAL A 110 23.60 9.55 1.48
N ASP A 111 24.46 9.89 2.41
CA ASP A 111 25.69 9.15 2.70
C ASP A 111 25.34 7.90 3.53
N THR A 112 25.79 6.73 3.09
CA THR A 112 25.58 5.45 3.77
C THR A 112 26.02 5.45 5.24
N LYS A 113 27.06 6.21 5.58
CA LYS A 113 27.50 6.39 6.98
C LYS A 113 26.50 7.10 7.85
N LYS A 114 25.53 7.82 7.29
CA LYS A 114 24.47 8.53 8.02
C LYS A 114 23.17 7.73 8.15
N LEU A 115 23.08 6.56 7.52
CA LEU A 115 21.93 5.66 7.67
C LEU A 115 21.74 5.24 9.13
N ARG A 116 20.49 5.26 9.58
CA ARG A 116 20.06 4.93 10.95
C ARG A 116 19.64 3.47 11.02
N LYS A 117 19.56 2.90 12.23
CA LYS A 117 19.05 1.52 12.42
C LYS A 117 17.65 1.30 11.83
N SER A 118 16.80 2.32 11.81
CA SER A 118 15.49 2.25 11.15
C SER A 118 15.60 1.97 9.65
N ASP A 119 16.70 2.37 9.00
CA ASP A 119 16.94 2.12 7.58
C ASP A 119 17.32 0.67 7.31
N TYR A 120 17.99 0.01 8.27
CA TYR A 120 18.23 -1.44 8.22
C TYR A 120 16.92 -2.22 8.11
N VAL A 121 15.93 -1.86 8.94
CA VAL A 121 14.58 -2.45 8.90
C VAL A 121 13.89 -2.07 7.59
N ALA A 122 13.83 -0.78 7.26
CA ALA A 122 13.12 -0.31 6.08
C ALA A 122 13.69 -0.86 4.77
N PHE A 123 14.99 -1.16 4.71
CA PHE A 123 15.62 -1.78 3.55
C PHE A 123 15.39 -3.29 3.47
N GLY A 124 14.66 -3.88 4.42
CA GLY A 124 14.33 -5.30 4.46
C GLY A 124 15.47 -6.18 4.99
N LEU A 125 16.54 -5.60 5.52
CA LEU A 125 17.70 -6.36 6.01
C LEU A 125 17.38 -7.12 7.30
N ALA A 126 16.57 -6.53 8.19
CA ALA A 126 16.10 -7.23 9.39
C ALA A 126 15.24 -8.46 9.04
N TYR A 127 14.41 -8.36 8.01
CA TYR A 127 13.66 -9.50 7.49
C TYR A 127 14.60 -10.56 6.94
N ALA A 128 15.52 -10.17 6.05
CA ALA A 128 16.50 -11.10 5.49
C ALA A 128 17.30 -11.83 6.57
N GLN A 129 17.70 -11.12 7.62
CA GLN A 129 18.43 -11.69 8.75
C GLN A 129 17.59 -12.73 9.49
N ALA A 130 16.35 -12.38 9.84
CA ALA A 130 15.45 -13.27 10.57
C ALA A 130 15.13 -14.58 9.81
N PHE A 131 15.12 -14.53 8.48
CA PHE A 131 14.84 -15.68 7.61
C PHE A 131 16.11 -16.34 7.04
N GLY A 132 17.30 -15.94 7.49
CA GLY A 132 18.57 -16.53 7.02
C GLY A 132 18.86 -16.31 5.53
N LEU A 133 18.28 -15.28 4.93
CA LEU A 133 18.48 -14.94 3.52
C LEU A 133 19.87 -14.32 3.31
N LYS A 134 20.54 -14.74 2.24
CA LYS A 134 21.83 -14.19 1.82
C LYS A 134 21.69 -13.43 0.51
N SER A 135 22.51 -12.40 0.35
CA SER A 135 22.61 -11.73 -0.94
C SER A 135 23.23 -12.64 -2.00
N PRO A 136 23.07 -12.34 -3.31
CA PRO A 136 23.68 -13.12 -4.39
C PRO A 136 25.20 -13.26 -4.29
N SER A 137 25.87 -12.33 -3.60
CA SER A 137 27.31 -12.41 -3.34
C SER A 137 27.67 -13.26 -2.11
N GLY A 138 26.70 -13.94 -1.50
CA GLY A 138 26.87 -14.76 -0.29
C GLY A 138 26.98 -13.96 1.02
N ARG A 139 26.94 -12.62 0.97
CA ARG A 139 27.03 -11.76 2.16
C ARG A 139 25.75 -11.76 2.97
N THR A 140 25.90 -11.76 4.28
CA THR A 140 24.83 -11.57 5.27
C THR A 140 24.32 -10.13 5.28
N PRO A 141 23.09 -9.89 5.75
CA PRO A 141 22.54 -8.55 5.92
C PRO A 141 23.41 -7.63 6.80
N GLU A 142 24.03 -8.17 7.85
CA GLU A 142 24.94 -7.47 8.75
C GLU A 142 26.23 -7.06 8.05
N GLU A 143 26.86 -7.96 7.29
CA GLU A 143 28.07 -7.63 6.52
C GLU A 143 27.79 -6.55 5.48
N ILE A 144 26.62 -6.57 4.85
CA ILE A 144 26.19 -5.51 3.91
C ILE A 144 26.03 -4.18 4.65
N TRP A 145 25.36 -4.20 5.80
CA TRP A 145 25.14 -3.00 6.60
C TRP A 145 26.44 -2.39 7.11
N GLU A 146 27.31 -3.20 7.71
CA GLU A 146 28.63 -2.76 8.17
C GLU A 146 29.50 -2.28 7.01
N GLY A 147 29.41 -2.93 5.84
CA GLY A 147 30.03 -2.45 4.62
C GLY A 147 29.63 -1.01 4.26
N TRP A 148 28.33 -0.70 4.34
CA TRP A 148 27.81 0.66 4.16
C TRP A 148 28.23 1.63 5.27
N LYS A 149 28.37 1.17 6.52
CA LYS A 149 28.83 2.02 7.63
C LYS A 149 30.32 2.36 7.52
N ASN A 150 31.13 1.45 7.00
CA ASN A 150 32.57 1.61 6.92
C ASN A 150 33.02 2.30 5.62
N ASN A 151 32.34 2.03 4.51
CA ASN A 151 32.61 2.64 3.20
C ASN A 151 31.52 3.66 2.86
N SER A 152 31.89 4.94 2.94
CA SER A 152 30.96 6.05 2.67
C SER A 152 30.75 6.16 1.18
N GLU A 153 29.51 6.01 0.77
CA GLU A 153 29.07 6.19 -0.60
C GLU A 153 27.76 6.96 -0.58
N GLU A 154 27.55 7.80 -1.60
CA GLU A 154 26.32 8.55 -1.76
C GLU A 154 25.33 7.77 -2.63
N TYR A 155 24.14 7.54 -2.10
CA TYR A 155 23.04 6.89 -2.83
C TYR A 155 21.77 7.72 -2.73
N TYR A 156 20.88 7.54 -3.69
CA TYR A 156 19.50 7.99 -3.53
C TYR A 156 18.71 6.99 -2.68
N VAL A 157 18.01 7.51 -1.68
CA VAL A 157 17.02 6.75 -0.91
C VAL A 157 15.66 6.95 -1.54
N ILE A 158 15.01 5.85 -1.91
CA ILE A 158 13.60 5.84 -2.29
C ILE A 158 12.78 5.18 -1.18
N ARG A 159 11.68 5.83 -0.79
CA ARG A 159 10.72 5.31 0.20
C ARG A 159 9.40 5.02 -0.46
N PHE A 160 8.80 3.90 -0.10
CA PHE A 160 7.56 3.44 -0.68
C PHE A 160 6.74 2.64 0.32
N ARG A 161 5.46 2.47 -0.01
CA ARG A 161 4.55 1.52 0.64
C ARG A 161 3.94 0.60 -0.41
N VAL A 162 3.63 -0.63 -0.02
CA VAL A 162 2.88 -1.56 -0.85
C VAL A 162 1.41 -1.12 -0.87
N ILE A 163 0.82 -1.11 -2.05
CA ILE A 163 -0.60 -0.76 -2.28
C ILE A 163 -1.40 -1.99 -2.65
N GLN A 164 -0.80 -2.87 -3.46
CA GLN A 164 -1.43 -4.08 -3.93
C GLN A 164 -0.35 -5.13 -4.22
N VAL A 165 -0.53 -6.35 -3.73
CA VAL A 165 0.27 -7.50 -4.15
C VAL A 165 -0.43 -8.19 -5.32
N TYR A 166 0.34 -8.60 -6.32
CA TYR A 166 -0.17 -9.36 -7.46
C TYR A 166 0.01 -10.86 -7.22
N ASP A 167 -1.08 -11.60 -7.36
CA ASP A 167 -1.06 -13.05 -7.35
C ASP A 167 -0.28 -13.57 -8.57
N GLN A 168 0.79 -14.32 -8.31
CA GLN A 168 1.65 -14.91 -9.33
C GLN A 168 1.03 -16.17 -9.96
N LEU A 169 0.01 -16.75 -9.32
CA LEU A 169 -0.64 -17.99 -9.73
C LEU A 169 -1.96 -17.75 -10.47
N ALA A 170 -2.53 -16.54 -10.35
CA ALA A 170 -3.72 -16.18 -11.10
C ALA A 170 -3.41 -16.13 -12.61
N PRO A 171 -4.13 -16.89 -13.46
CA PRO A 171 -3.93 -16.80 -14.90
C PRO A 171 -4.21 -15.37 -15.34
N GLN A 172 -3.20 -14.72 -15.92
CA GLN A 172 -3.33 -13.42 -16.57
C GLN A 172 -4.46 -13.55 -17.60
N ARG A 173 -5.64 -12.98 -17.33
CA ARG A 173 -6.73 -12.93 -18.31
C ARG A 173 -6.17 -12.22 -19.53
N LYS A 174 -5.90 -12.97 -20.60
CA LYS A 174 -5.62 -12.41 -21.92
C LYS A 174 -6.77 -11.48 -22.26
N VAL A 175 -6.52 -10.18 -22.19
CA VAL A 175 -7.44 -9.20 -22.76
C VAL A 175 -7.30 -9.35 -24.26
N ILE A 176 -8.22 -10.08 -24.87
CA ILE A 176 -8.34 -10.16 -26.32
C ILE A 176 -8.81 -8.78 -26.76
N HIS A 177 -7.95 -8.00 -27.40
CA HIS A 177 -8.39 -6.84 -28.16
C HIS A 177 -9.04 -7.38 -29.44
N GLY A 178 -10.37 -7.29 -29.49
CA GLY A 178 -11.16 -7.42 -30.71
C GLY A 178 -11.29 -6.07 -31.40
#